data_AF-A0A835H0L6-F1
#
_entry.id   AF-A0A835H0L6-F1
#
_cell.length_a   1.000
_cell.length_b   1.000
_cell.length_c   1.000
_cell.angle_alpha   90.00
_cell.angle_beta   90.00
_cell.angle_gamma   90.00
#
_symmetry.space_group_name_H-M   'P 1'
#
loop_
_entity.id
_entity.type
_entity.pdbx_description
1 polymer ?
#
loop_
_entity_poly.entity_id
_entity_poly.type
_entity_poly.pdbx_seq_one_letter_code
_entity_poly.pdbx_strand_id
1 'polypeptide(L)'
;MANYRSILFDPKTGKTICKFPDLPGGVRNYPGTAASAVLPIKLNTCKKGKNSPVEVAICGGAPEEAYQRAEAKLPLLPAWLTCGKIKITDTEVKRNIETMPTPRIMADMLILRTEHIS
;
A
#
# COMPACT_ATOMS: atom_id res chain seq x y z
N MET A 1 -8.72 -15.61 -3.27
CA MET A 1 -7.86 -15.46 -2.08
C MET A 1 -7.27 -14.06 -2.12
N ALA A 2 -7.67 -13.23 -1.18
CA ALA A 2 -7.15 -11.89 -1.01
C ALA A 2 -6.27 -11.87 0.26
N ASN A 3 -5.16 -11.14 0.22
CA ASN A 3 -4.12 -11.07 1.25
C ASN A 3 -4.04 -9.65 1.80
N TYR A 4 -3.88 -9.55 3.12
CA TYR A 4 -3.79 -8.31 3.88
C TYR A 4 -2.41 -8.08 4.51
N ARG A 5 -1.53 -9.10 4.45
CA ARG A 5 -0.20 -9.09 5.07
C ARG A 5 0.85 -8.57 4.09
N SER A 6 1.84 -7.86 4.59
CA SER A 6 2.99 -7.40 3.79
C SER A 6 4.31 -7.80 4.42
N ILE A 7 5.25 -8.22 3.57
CA ILE A 7 6.56 -8.73 3.97
C ILE A 7 7.67 -8.14 3.10
N LEU A 8 8.86 -8.00 3.67
CA LEU A 8 10.10 -7.78 2.94
C LEU A 8 10.76 -9.14 2.72
N PHE A 9 10.81 -9.57 1.47
CA PHE A 9 11.34 -10.87 1.07
C PHE A 9 12.65 -10.71 0.30
N ASP A 10 13.66 -11.50 0.66
CA ASP A 10 14.90 -11.60 -0.10
C ASP A 10 14.81 -12.75 -1.11
N PRO A 11 14.75 -12.47 -2.42
CA PRO A 11 14.66 -13.51 -3.44
C PRO A 11 15.93 -14.36 -3.57
N LYS A 12 17.09 -13.88 -3.09
CA LYS A 12 18.35 -14.63 -3.20
C LYS A 12 18.48 -15.69 -2.11
N THR A 13 18.05 -15.37 -0.90
CA THR A 13 18.13 -16.28 0.26
C THR A 13 16.82 -17.01 0.53
N GLY A 14 15.72 -16.59 -0.10
CA GLY A 14 14.38 -17.13 0.13
C GLY A 14 13.82 -16.80 1.52
N LYS A 15 14.41 -15.82 2.22
CA LYS A 15 14.04 -15.49 3.60
C LYS A 15 13.18 -14.25 3.65
N THR A 16 12.23 -14.26 4.59
CA THR A 16 11.51 -13.04 4.98
C THR A 16 12.40 -12.25 5.93
N ILE A 17 12.86 -11.08 5.49
CA ILE A 17 13.70 -10.17 6.28
C ILE A 17 12.84 -9.44 7.31
N CYS A 18 11.63 -9.03 6.93
CA CYS A 18 10.76 -8.23 7.78
C CYS A 18 9.30 -8.54 7.50
N LYS A 19 8.45 -8.48 8.53
CA LYS A 19 7.00 -8.46 8.40
C LYS A 19 6.52 -7.08 8.82
N PHE A 20 5.75 -6.44 7.95
CA PHE A 20 5.19 -5.13 8.27
C PHE A 20 3.80 -5.33 8.95
N PRO A 21 3.22 -4.28 9.58
CA PRO A 21 1.85 -4.19 10.07
C PRO A 21 0.77 -5.03 9.37
N ASP A 22 -0.47 -5.06 9.85
CA ASP A 22 -1.62 -5.22 8.93
C ASP A 22 -2.24 -3.86 8.59
N LEU A 23 -2.79 -3.70 7.38
CA LEU A 23 -3.51 -2.48 7.00
C LEU A 23 -4.95 -2.57 7.52
N PRO A 24 -5.48 -1.50 8.14
CA PRO A 24 -6.88 -1.49 8.55
C PRO A 24 -7.80 -1.54 7.33
N GLY A 25 -8.88 -2.29 7.45
CA GLY A 25 -9.80 -2.60 6.35
C GLY A 25 -9.46 -3.91 5.62
N GLY A 26 -8.41 -4.63 6.03
CA GLY A 26 -8.16 -5.98 5.54
C GLY A 26 -7.55 -5.99 4.14
N VAL A 27 -8.15 -6.77 3.25
CA VAL A 27 -7.53 -7.11 1.96
C VAL A 27 -7.47 -5.92 1.01
N ARG A 28 -6.37 -5.80 0.29
CA ARG A 28 -6.10 -4.69 -0.66
C ARG A 28 -5.60 -5.16 -2.01
N ASN A 29 -5.21 -6.42 -2.14
CA ASN A 29 -4.92 -7.04 -3.42
C ASN A 29 -6.20 -7.63 -4.04
N TYR A 30 -6.06 -8.21 -5.23
CA TYR A 30 -7.15 -8.84 -5.98
C TYR A 30 -8.07 -9.71 -5.08
N PRO A 31 -9.41 -9.55 -5.16
CA PRO A 31 -10.19 -8.73 -6.11
C PRO A 31 -10.47 -7.29 -5.65
N GLY A 32 -9.88 -6.84 -4.53
CA GLY A 32 -10.10 -5.51 -3.98
C GLY A 32 -9.47 -4.38 -4.79
N THR A 33 -8.47 -4.65 -5.65
CA THR A 33 -7.81 -3.70 -6.56
C THR A 33 -7.41 -2.36 -5.91
N ALA A 34 -6.47 -2.40 -4.96
CA ALA A 34 -5.75 -1.22 -4.50
C ALA A 34 -4.49 -0.98 -5.37
N ALA A 35 -4.09 0.29 -5.48
CA ALA A 35 -2.84 0.67 -6.14
C ALA A 35 -1.72 0.86 -5.11
N SER A 36 -0.50 0.53 -5.50
CA SER A 36 0.70 0.81 -4.72
C SER A 36 1.75 1.52 -5.57
N ALA A 37 2.48 2.44 -4.96
CA ALA A 37 3.53 3.18 -5.64
C ALA A 37 4.70 3.48 -4.69
N VAL A 38 5.92 3.47 -5.25
CA VAL A 38 7.15 3.78 -4.52
C VAL A 38 7.40 5.28 -4.58
N LEU A 39 7.36 5.95 -3.43
CA LEU A 39 7.59 7.39 -3.35
C LEU A 39 9.03 7.76 -3.75
N PRO A 40 9.24 8.98 -4.30
CA PRO A 40 10.52 9.44 -4.78
C PRO A 40 11.66 9.26 -3.78
N ILE A 41 12.71 8.58 -4.23
CA ILE A 41 13.90 8.35 -3.43
C ILE A 41 14.76 9.62 -3.47
N LYS A 42 14.92 10.29 -2.32
CA LYS A 42 15.74 11.50 -2.20
C LYS A 42 17.23 11.16 -2.15
N LEU A 43 17.82 10.92 -3.32
CA LEU A 43 19.24 10.56 -3.52
C LEU A 43 20.21 11.65 -3.03
N ASN A 44 19.75 12.91 -2.92
CA ASN A 44 20.53 14.06 -2.47
C ASN A 44 20.97 13.94 -0.99
N THR A 45 20.43 12.96 -0.26
CA THR A 45 20.72 12.71 1.16
C THR A 45 21.65 11.52 1.39
N CYS A 46 22.21 10.92 0.32
CA CYS A 46 23.22 9.87 0.37
C CYS A 46 24.53 10.38 1.03
N LYS A 47 24.51 10.56 2.35
CA LYS A 47 25.73 10.50 3.16
C LYS A 47 26.23 9.06 3.07
N LYS A 48 27.49 8.87 2.66
CA LYS A 48 28.16 7.55 2.61
C LYS A 48 27.79 6.75 3.86
N GLY A 49 27.07 5.64 3.70
CA GLY A 49 26.70 4.73 4.77
C GLY A 49 25.25 4.77 5.30
N LYS A 50 24.37 5.68 4.81
CA LYS A 50 22.93 5.62 5.09
C LYS A 50 22.12 5.33 3.83
N ASN A 51 21.31 4.27 3.87
CA ASN A 51 20.34 3.97 2.81
C ASN A 51 19.36 5.16 2.69
N SER A 52 19.11 5.60 1.45
CA SER A 52 18.07 6.62 1.19
C SER A 52 16.72 6.08 1.65
N PRO A 53 15.87 6.88 2.32
CA PRO A 53 14.57 6.41 2.76
C PRO A 53 13.72 5.99 1.56
N VAL A 54 13.23 4.75 1.59
CA VAL A 54 12.29 4.23 0.58
C VAL A 54 10.94 4.08 1.26
N GLU A 55 9.95 4.76 0.70
CA GLU A 55 8.58 4.74 1.19
C GLU A 55 7.67 4.18 0.10
N VAL A 56 6.73 3.35 0.51
CA VAL A 56 5.72 2.76 -0.37
C VAL A 56 4.36 3.17 0.15
N ALA A 57 3.56 3.73 -0.74
CA ALA A 57 2.17 4.06 -0.46
C ALA A 57 1.26 3.00 -1.09
N ILE A 58 0.19 2.65 -0.39
CA ILE A 58 -0.85 1.70 -0.82
C ILE A 58 -2.19 2.38 -0.58
N CYS A 59 -3.00 2.62 -1.61
CA CYS A 59 -4.26 3.37 -1.47
C CYS A 59 -5.44 2.66 -2.11
N GLY A 60 -6.61 2.88 -1.50
CA GLY A 60 -7.89 2.49 -2.07
C GLY A 60 -8.16 0.99 -2.04
N GLY A 61 -9.00 0.55 -2.97
CA GLY A 61 -9.46 -0.83 -3.08
C GLY A 61 -10.80 -1.07 -2.39
N ALA A 62 -11.25 -2.32 -2.30
CA ALA A 62 -12.58 -2.68 -1.80
C ALA A 62 -12.53 -3.79 -0.72
N PRO A 63 -13.57 -3.90 0.13
CA PRO A 63 -13.72 -5.02 1.06
C PRO A 63 -13.75 -6.38 0.33
N GLU A 64 -13.35 -7.45 1.02
CA GLU A 64 -13.29 -8.81 0.44
C GLU A 64 -14.64 -9.27 -0.14
N GLU A 65 -15.74 -8.94 0.55
CA GLU A 65 -17.10 -9.27 0.14
C GLU A 65 -17.59 -8.48 -1.09
N ALA A 66 -16.92 -7.39 -1.46
CA ALA A 66 -17.39 -6.49 -2.51
C ALA A 66 -17.53 -7.22 -3.85
N TYR A 67 -16.59 -8.12 -4.17
CA TYR A 67 -16.64 -8.92 -5.39
C TYR A 67 -17.84 -9.88 -5.39
N GLN A 68 -18.06 -10.60 -4.29
CA GLN A 68 -19.17 -11.56 -4.19
C GLN A 68 -20.54 -10.87 -4.27
N ARG A 69 -20.67 -9.68 -3.65
CA ARG A 69 -21.90 -8.88 -3.73
C ARG A 69 -22.15 -8.35 -5.14
N ALA A 70 -21.10 -7.92 -5.84
CA ALA A 70 -21.22 -7.49 -7.23
C ALA A 70 -21.72 -8.63 -8.14
N GLU A 71 -21.14 -9.82 -8.02
CA GLU A 71 -21.57 -11.02 -8.75
C GLU A 71 -23.03 -11.40 -8.42
N ALA A 72 -23.41 -11.32 -7.15
CA ALA A 72 -24.77 -11.60 -6.67
C ALA A 72 -25.79 -10.48 -6.97
N LYS A 73 -25.38 -9.39 -7.66
CA LYS A 73 -26.21 -8.20 -7.92
C LYS A 73 -26.81 -7.58 -6.64
N LEU A 74 -26.09 -7.70 -5.53
CA LEU A 74 -26.42 -7.10 -4.24
C LEU A 74 -25.88 -5.66 -4.16
N PRO A 75 -26.35 -4.85 -3.19
CA PRO A 75 -25.82 -3.51 -2.97
C PRO A 75 -24.30 -3.50 -2.85
N LEU A 76 -23.66 -2.61 -3.63
CA LEU A 76 -22.22 -2.46 -3.66
C LEU A 76 -21.71 -1.86 -2.35
N LEU A 77 -20.55 -2.35 -1.89
CA LEU A 77 -19.87 -1.80 -0.73
C LEU A 77 -19.00 -0.61 -1.14
N PRO A 78 -18.86 0.40 -0.26
CA PRO A 78 -17.97 1.52 -0.53
C PRO A 78 -16.51 1.05 -0.63
N ALA A 79 -15.76 1.67 -1.52
CA ALA A 79 -14.31 1.50 -1.58
C ALA A 79 -13.63 2.13 -0.36
N TRP A 80 -12.39 1.72 -0.10
CA TRP A 80 -11.59 2.24 0.98
C TRP A 80 -11.14 3.68 0.70
N LEU A 81 -11.28 4.52 1.74
CA LEU A 81 -10.75 5.89 1.76
C LEU A 81 -9.30 5.96 2.22
N THR A 82 -8.77 4.88 2.81
CA THR A 82 -7.48 4.93 3.49
C THR A 82 -6.32 4.56 2.56
N CYS A 83 -5.23 5.31 2.73
CA CYS A 83 -3.91 5.12 2.17
C CYS A 83 -2.94 4.76 3.29
N GLY A 84 -2.21 3.65 3.15
CA GLY A 84 -1.11 3.30 4.04
C GLY A 84 0.24 3.66 3.44
N LYS A 85 1.06 4.41 4.17
CA LYS A 85 2.47 4.69 3.84
C LYS A 85 3.36 3.83 4.74
N ILE A 86 4.26 3.08 4.11
CA ILE A 86 5.20 2.17 4.76
C ILE A 86 6.60 2.59 4.41
N LYS A 87 7.43 2.86 5.43
CA LYS A 87 8.84 3.15 5.24
C LYS A 87 9.63 1.86 5.40
N ILE A 88 10.26 1.41 4.32
CA ILE A 88 10.93 0.09 4.25
C ILE A 88 12.31 0.12 4.93
N THR A 89 12.93 1.30 4.98
CA THR A 89 14.32 1.47 5.43
C THR A 89 14.48 1.75 6.92
N ASP A 90 13.38 1.97 7.64
CA ASP A 90 13.43 2.24 9.07
C ASP A 90 13.49 0.93 9.87
N THR A 91 14.27 0.90 10.95
CA THR A 91 14.37 -0.27 11.83
C THR A 91 13.07 -0.51 12.62
N GLU A 92 12.29 0.55 12.81
CA GLU A 92 10.97 0.50 13.41
C GLU A 92 9.93 0.66 12.32
N VAL A 93 9.20 -0.42 12.01
CA VAL A 93 8.15 -0.36 10.99
C VAL A 93 6.97 0.45 11.51
N LYS A 94 6.99 1.75 11.22
CA LYS A 94 5.86 2.64 11.43
C LYS A 94 5.07 2.76 10.14
N ARG A 95 3.75 2.73 10.32
CA ARG A 95 2.80 3.00 9.24
C ARG A 95 2.12 4.30 9.50
N ASN A 96 2.06 5.12 8.45
CA ASN A 96 1.22 6.30 8.47
C ASN A 96 -0.02 6.03 7.64
N ILE A 97 -1.19 6.37 8.15
CA ILE A 97 -2.46 6.20 7.45
C ILE A 97 -2.99 7.58 7.11
N GLU A 98 -3.31 7.79 5.83
CA GLU A 98 -3.87 9.01 5.31
C GLU A 98 -5.26 8.72 4.72
N THR A 99 -6.16 9.70 4.80
CA THR A 99 -7.54 9.56 4.30
C THR A 99 -7.69 10.36 3.02
N MET A 100 -8.07 9.69 1.93
CA MET A 100 -8.37 10.32 0.65
C MET A 100 -9.70 11.10 0.72
N PRO A 101 -9.88 12.13 -0.12
CA PRO A 101 -11.13 12.88 -0.16
C PRO A 101 -12.33 12.04 -0.63
N THR A 102 -12.09 11.06 -1.51
CA THR A 102 -13.13 10.23 -2.12
C THR A 102 -12.74 8.75 -2.08
N PRO A 103 -13.69 7.84 -1.78
CA PRO A 103 -13.45 6.40 -1.87
C PRO A 103 -13.28 6.00 -3.33
N ARG A 104 -12.22 5.26 -3.66
CA ARG A 104 -11.95 4.82 -5.02
C ARG A 104 -11.22 3.48 -5.06
N ILE A 105 -11.61 2.64 -6.02
CA ILE A 105 -10.84 1.47 -6.42
C ILE A 105 -9.74 1.99 -7.34
N MET A 106 -8.50 1.95 -6.88
CA MET A 106 -7.37 2.54 -7.61
C MET A 106 -6.72 1.43 -8.42
N ALA A 107 -7.00 1.40 -9.72
CA ALA A 107 -6.29 0.52 -10.65
C ALA A 107 -4.88 1.06 -10.93
N ASP A 108 -4.74 2.39 -10.96
CA ASP A 108 -3.51 3.11 -11.20
C ASP A 108 -3.30 4.23 -10.16
N MET A 109 -2.05 4.67 -10.07
CA MET A 109 -1.62 5.73 -9.16
C MET A 109 -0.47 6.47 -9.80
N LEU A 110 -0.56 7.80 -9.82
CA LEU A 110 0.52 8.66 -10.32
C LEU A 110 1.17 9.39 -9.17
N ILE A 111 2.51 9.36 -9.17
CA ILE A 111 3.34 10.09 -8.23
C ILE A 111 3.73 11.41 -8.89
N LEU A 112 3.37 12.50 -8.22
CA LEU A 112 3.82 13.84 -8.60
C LEU A 112 5.19 14.13 -7.98
N ARG A 113 5.97 15.01 -8.65
CA ARG A 113 7.28 15.47 -8.16
C ARG A 113 7.23 16.07 -6.74
N THR A 114 6.05 16.48 -6.28
CA THR A 114 5.78 17.01 -4.94
C THR A 114 5.55 15.94 -3.87
N GLU A 115 5.82 14.65 -4.15
CA GLU A 115 5.54 13.52 -3.22
C GLU A 115 4.04 13.30 -2.96
N HIS A 116 3.19 13.90 -3.79
CA HIS A 116 1.74 13.75 -3.73
C HIS A 116 1.28 12.62 -4.64
N ILE A 117 0.21 11.97 -4.21
CA ILE A 117 -0.39 10.82 -4.88
C ILE A 117 -1.78 11.24 -5.34
N SER A 118 -1.98 11.25 -6.67
CA SER A 118 -3.27 11.56 -7.28
C SER A 118 -4.02 10.31 -7.71
#